data_AF-A0A401ZPG3-F1
#
_entry.id   AF-A0A401ZPG3-F1
#
_cell.length_a   1.000
_cell.length_b   1.000
_cell.length_c   1.000
_cell.angle_alpha   90.00
_cell.angle_beta   90.00
_cell.angle_gamma   90.00
#
_symmetry.space_group_name_H-M   'P 1'
#
loop_
_entity.id
_entity.type
_entity.pdbx_description
1 polymer ?
#
loop_
_entity_poly.entity_id
_entity_poly.type
_entity_poly.pdbx_seq_one_letter_code
_entity_poly.pdbx_strand_id
1 'polypeptide(L)'
;MGKWGGTEGNMLPEQHGAIVIPNNNFFANRDGLRPRYVILHGSAGGRRAQDLAAYFASTEGTLNPVSCHYIIGQDGTLVQCVSERDGAWSNGQLTRGHDSFWNASINPNLLTIAIEHCKPSLDNSDALTGPQQLTSFVLVHSICQRWGIPMRRADATGGITGHFSLDPINRSRCPGNYPWERLWTFLEDKKMLDLNDPVVRLFFTDGGHGTWRCKNGVILQGANLTFYRSHGGPSIFGLPLANEIHLPQYPNTAIVPCERALIAYDPERKIDSPPIHGPCYLLHIDSGLGQQLLLQRSNALIHTLSTKLTQIHTLSEI
;
A
#
# COMPACT_ATOMS: atom_id res chain seq x y z
N MET A 1 -44.17 5.97 -2.20
CA MET A 1 -43.68 5.89 -3.60
C MET A 1 -42.64 6.97 -3.79
N GLY A 2 -41.36 6.63 -3.68
CA GLY A 2 -40.24 7.51 -3.99
C GLY A 2 -39.25 6.69 -4.82
N LYS A 3 -39.01 7.15 -6.06
CA LYS A 3 -38.20 6.45 -7.05
C LYS A 3 -36.72 6.48 -6.62
N TRP A 4 -36.14 5.31 -6.35
CA TRP A 4 -34.69 5.13 -6.24
C TRP A 4 -34.27 4.25 -7.41
N GLY A 5 -33.78 4.88 -8.47
CA GLY A 5 -33.22 4.23 -9.64
C GLY A 5 -32.21 5.17 -10.23
N GLY A 6 -30.96 5.05 -9.77
CA GLY A 6 -29.83 5.72 -10.38
C GLY A 6 -29.59 5.14 -11.77
N THR A 7 -29.37 6.01 -12.74
CA THR A 7 -29.12 5.68 -14.15
C THR A 7 -27.86 4.83 -14.31
N GLU A 8 -27.95 3.74 -15.06
CA GLU A 8 -26.85 2.88 -15.52
C GLU A 8 -25.80 3.69 -16.31
N GLY A 9 -24.82 4.25 -15.61
CA GLY A 9 -23.52 4.54 -16.19
C GLY A 9 -22.64 3.32 -15.98
N ASN A 10 -21.98 2.82 -17.03
CA ASN A 10 -21.01 1.73 -16.89
C ASN A 10 -19.96 2.10 -15.83
N MET A 11 -20.10 1.54 -14.63
CA MET A 11 -19.11 1.67 -13.57
C MET A 11 -17.78 1.09 -14.10
N LEU A 12 -16.76 1.93 -14.17
CA LEU A 12 -15.40 1.48 -14.47
C LEU A 12 -14.78 0.92 -13.18
N PRO A 13 -13.91 -0.11 -13.27
CA PRO A 13 -13.25 -0.64 -12.09
C PRO A 13 -12.29 0.40 -11.48
N GLU A 14 -12.44 0.66 -10.18
CA GLU A 14 -11.58 1.59 -9.41
C GLU A 14 -10.27 0.90 -8.96
N GLN A 15 -10.28 -0.45 -8.89
CA GLN A 15 -9.09 -1.26 -8.72
C GLN A 15 -8.69 -1.95 -10.04
N HIS A 16 -7.42 -1.85 -10.41
CA HIS A 16 -6.90 -2.55 -11.59
C HIS A 16 -7.15 -4.07 -11.51
N GLY A 17 -7.66 -4.65 -12.60
CA GLY A 17 -7.97 -6.08 -12.70
C GLY A 17 -9.30 -6.50 -12.06
N ALA A 18 -10.07 -5.57 -11.48
CA ALA A 18 -11.40 -5.89 -10.96
C ALA A 18 -12.42 -6.15 -12.08
N ILE A 19 -13.18 -7.24 -11.95
CA ILE A 19 -14.38 -7.49 -12.74
C ILE A 19 -15.51 -6.64 -12.15
N VAL A 20 -16.28 -5.94 -12.97
CA VAL A 20 -17.40 -5.14 -12.50
C VAL A 20 -18.70 -5.92 -12.62
N ILE A 21 -19.39 -6.13 -11.49
CA ILE A 21 -20.73 -6.71 -11.41
C ILE A 21 -21.57 -5.77 -10.52
N PRO A 22 -22.21 -4.75 -11.10
CA PRO A 22 -22.88 -3.70 -10.33
C PRO A 22 -23.99 -4.25 -9.42
N ASN A 23 -24.23 -3.56 -8.30
CA ASN A 23 -25.32 -3.82 -7.38
C ASN A 23 -26.01 -2.50 -7.00
N ASN A 24 -27.35 -2.46 -7.04
CA ASN A 24 -28.16 -1.25 -6.81
C ASN A 24 -28.47 -0.97 -5.32
N ASN A 25 -28.02 -1.83 -4.40
CA ASN A 25 -28.18 -1.65 -2.97
C ASN A 25 -27.07 -0.74 -2.42
N PHE A 26 -27.20 0.58 -2.57
CA PHE A 26 -26.22 1.53 -2.05
C PHE A 26 -26.84 2.86 -1.59
N PHE A 27 -26.10 3.58 -0.76
CA PHE A 27 -26.37 4.97 -0.39
C PHE A 27 -25.59 5.90 -1.34
N ALA A 28 -26.31 6.61 -2.21
CA ALA A 28 -25.71 7.48 -3.23
C ALA A 28 -24.84 8.57 -2.59
N ASN A 29 -23.63 8.77 -3.10
CA ASN A 29 -22.68 9.80 -2.71
C ASN A 29 -22.38 9.83 -1.19
N ARG A 30 -22.64 8.74 -0.46
CA ARG A 30 -22.45 8.64 1.01
C ARG A 30 -23.07 9.80 1.80
N ASP A 31 -24.15 10.41 1.31
CA ASP A 31 -24.74 11.64 1.86
C ASP A 31 -23.73 12.79 2.05
N GLY A 32 -22.73 12.88 1.18
CA GLY A 32 -21.65 13.89 1.24
C GLY A 32 -20.52 13.56 2.22
N LEU A 33 -20.57 12.41 2.90
CA LEU A 33 -19.49 11.92 3.75
C LEU A 33 -18.38 11.26 2.94
N ARG A 34 -17.24 11.04 3.59
CA ARG A 34 -16.08 10.33 3.01
C ARG A 34 -15.80 9.05 3.78
N PRO A 35 -15.34 7.98 3.10
CA PRO A 35 -14.92 6.77 3.78
C PRO A 35 -13.69 7.06 4.65
N ARG A 36 -13.72 6.55 5.87
CA ARG A 36 -12.67 6.66 6.89
C ARG A 36 -12.15 5.30 7.33
N TYR A 37 -12.88 4.23 6.96
CA TYR A 37 -12.62 2.89 7.43
C TYR A 37 -12.67 1.87 6.29
N VAL A 38 -11.79 0.88 6.36
CA VAL A 38 -11.92 -0.36 5.59
C VAL A 38 -12.44 -1.45 6.52
N ILE A 39 -13.56 -2.07 6.15
CA ILE A 39 -14.16 -3.17 6.89
C ILE A 39 -13.94 -4.47 6.14
N LEU A 40 -13.23 -5.38 6.78
CA LEU A 40 -12.97 -6.72 6.25
C LEU A 40 -14.07 -7.67 6.70
N HIS A 41 -14.68 -8.34 5.74
CA HIS A 41 -15.74 -9.32 5.93
C HIS A 41 -15.30 -10.71 5.49
N GLY A 42 -15.95 -11.72 6.05
CA GLY A 42 -15.86 -13.11 5.60
C GLY A 42 -17.26 -13.59 5.25
N SER A 43 -17.40 -14.17 4.06
CA SER A 43 -18.72 -14.36 3.46
C SER A 43 -19.54 -15.52 4.04
N ALA A 44 -18.95 -16.34 4.92
CA ALA A 44 -19.61 -17.48 5.58
C ALA A 44 -20.45 -18.37 4.63
N GLY A 45 -19.80 -19.01 3.65
CA GLY A 45 -20.41 -19.92 2.67
C GLY A 45 -20.02 -19.68 1.21
N GLY A 46 -19.26 -18.62 0.93
CA GLY A 46 -18.89 -18.19 -0.42
C GLY A 46 -17.60 -18.84 -0.91
N ARG A 47 -17.47 -19.04 -2.22
CA ARG A 47 -16.25 -19.62 -2.85
C ARG A 47 -15.72 -18.77 -4.00
N ARG A 48 -16.59 -18.41 -4.93
CA ARG A 48 -16.27 -17.64 -6.14
C ARG A 48 -16.84 -16.23 -6.00
N ALA A 49 -16.06 -15.22 -6.37
CA ALA A 49 -16.45 -13.82 -6.21
C ALA A 49 -17.70 -13.46 -7.01
N GLN A 50 -17.77 -13.93 -8.26
CA GLN A 50 -18.88 -13.64 -9.16
C GLN A 50 -20.19 -14.25 -8.69
N ASP A 51 -20.16 -15.48 -8.15
CA ASP A 51 -21.36 -16.15 -7.64
C ASP A 51 -21.92 -15.39 -6.41
N LEU A 52 -21.03 -14.92 -5.53
CA LEU A 52 -21.43 -14.12 -4.39
C LEU A 52 -21.95 -12.73 -4.81
N ALA A 53 -21.35 -12.12 -5.84
CA ALA A 53 -21.84 -10.87 -6.42
C ALA A 53 -23.25 -11.04 -7.01
N ALA A 54 -23.47 -12.13 -7.76
CA ALA A 54 -24.78 -12.46 -8.34
C ALA A 54 -25.81 -12.73 -7.24
N TYR A 55 -25.42 -13.42 -6.16
CA TYR A 55 -26.28 -13.59 -4.99
C TYR A 55 -26.66 -12.24 -4.36
N PHE A 56 -25.71 -11.34 -4.11
CA PHE A 56 -26.02 -10.00 -3.57
C PHE A 56 -26.94 -9.21 -4.49
N ALA A 57 -26.73 -9.26 -5.81
CA ALA A 57 -27.62 -8.63 -6.79
C ALA A 57 -29.05 -9.22 -6.73
N SER A 58 -29.18 -10.54 -6.49
CA SER A 58 -30.50 -11.17 -6.31
C SER A 58 -31.29 -10.68 -5.09
N THR A 59 -30.64 -9.99 -4.14
CA THR A 59 -31.31 -9.43 -2.95
C THR A 59 -31.89 -8.04 -3.18
N GLU A 60 -31.66 -7.43 -4.34
CA GLU A 60 -32.25 -6.15 -4.73
C GLU A 60 -33.80 -6.20 -4.67
N GLY A 61 -34.40 -5.18 -4.06
CA GLY A 61 -35.86 -5.10 -3.90
C GLY A 61 -36.46 -6.10 -2.89
N THR A 62 -35.64 -6.92 -2.23
CA THR A 62 -36.11 -7.84 -1.17
C THR A 62 -36.22 -7.11 0.18
N LEU A 63 -36.72 -7.82 1.21
CA LEU A 63 -36.82 -7.29 2.58
C LEU A 63 -35.47 -7.19 3.30
N ASN A 64 -34.44 -7.91 2.83
CA ASN A 64 -33.10 -7.92 3.43
C ASN A 64 -32.02 -7.74 2.34
N PRO A 65 -31.98 -6.58 1.68
CA PRO A 65 -31.03 -6.31 0.61
C PRO A 65 -29.62 -6.13 1.17
N VAL A 66 -28.62 -6.66 0.47
CA VAL A 66 -27.21 -6.60 0.86
C VAL A 66 -26.32 -6.24 -0.33
N SER A 67 -25.18 -5.63 -0.04
CA SER A 67 -24.09 -5.42 -0.99
C SER A 67 -22.76 -5.21 -0.26
N CYS A 68 -21.68 -5.15 -1.01
CA CYS A 68 -20.37 -4.68 -0.55
C CYS A 68 -19.68 -3.93 -1.69
N HIS A 69 -18.52 -3.33 -1.43
CA HIS A 69 -17.79 -2.64 -2.50
C HIS A 69 -17.02 -3.64 -3.34
N TYR A 70 -16.33 -4.57 -2.67
CA TYR A 70 -15.48 -5.56 -3.32
C TYR A 70 -15.70 -6.96 -2.76
N ILE A 71 -15.57 -7.96 -3.62
CA ILE A 71 -15.56 -9.39 -3.27
C ILE A 71 -14.27 -10.01 -3.81
N ILE A 72 -13.60 -10.82 -2.98
CA ILE A 72 -12.40 -11.57 -3.36
C ILE A 72 -12.66 -13.07 -3.26
N GLY A 73 -12.58 -13.75 -4.40
CA GLY A 73 -12.73 -15.20 -4.52
C GLY A 73 -11.53 -15.94 -3.93
N GLN A 74 -11.70 -17.25 -3.67
CA GLN A 74 -10.59 -18.08 -3.17
C GLN A 74 -9.42 -18.20 -4.17
N ASP A 75 -9.63 -17.89 -5.43
CA ASP A 75 -8.62 -17.86 -6.49
C ASP A 75 -7.93 -16.48 -6.64
N GLY A 76 -8.33 -15.49 -5.83
CA GLY A 76 -7.85 -14.11 -5.95
C GLY A 76 -8.62 -13.28 -6.98
N THR A 77 -9.67 -13.82 -7.62
CA THR A 77 -10.54 -13.02 -8.48
C THR A 77 -11.17 -11.89 -7.68
N LEU A 78 -10.99 -10.65 -8.16
CA LEU A 78 -11.55 -9.45 -7.57
C LEU A 78 -12.78 -9.01 -8.36
N VAL A 79 -13.91 -8.85 -7.67
CA VAL A 79 -15.13 -8.27 -8.21
C VAL A 79 -15.43 -6.96 -7.49
N GLN A 80 -15.78 -5.91 -8.21
CA GLN A 80 -16.32 -4.67 -7.68
C GLN A 80 -17.83 -4.59 -7.92
N CYS A 81 -18.61 -4.37 -6.85
CA CYS A 81 -20.07 -4.34 -6.90
C CYS A 81 -20.66 -2.93 -6.72
N VAL A 82 -20.05 -2.10 -5.86
CA VAL A 82 -20.50 -0.72 -5.58
C VAL A 82 -19.30 0.22 -5.72
N SER A 83 -19.51 1.42 -6.27
CA SER A 83 -18.45 2.44 -6.36
C SER A 83 -18.02 2.87 -4.95
N GLU A 84 -16.72 3.13 -4.76
CA GLU A 84 -16.20 3.71 -3.53
C GLU A 84 -16.78 5.09 -3.21
N ARG A 85 -17.38 5.80 -4.19
CA ARG A 85 -18.10 7.06 -3.98
C ARG A 85 -19.43 6.90 -3.26
N ASP A 86 -20.01 5.70 -3.29
CA ASP A 86 -21.29 5.36 -2.69
C ASP A 86 -21.07 4.51 -1.41
N GLY A 87 -22.08 4.41 -0.56
CA GLY A 87 -22.04 3.56 0.64
C GLY A 87 -22.74 2.22 0.41
N ALA A 88 -22.00 1.12 0.30
CA ALA A 88 -22.59 -0.22 0.19
C ALA A 88 -23.39 -0.62 1.45
N TRP A 89 -24.44 -1.43 1.30
CA TRP A 89 -25.29 -1.93 2.39
C TRP A 89 -24.67 -3.19 3.03
N SER A 90 -23.49 -3.02 3.66
CA SER A 90 -22.65 -4.15 4.11
C SER A 90 -22.60 -4.36 5.64
N ASN A 91 -22.82 -3.32 6.43
CA ASN A 91 -22.48 -3.36 7.86
C ASN A 91 -23.66 -3.61 8.79
N GLY A 92 -24.89 -3.41 8.34
CA GLY A 92 -26.06 -3.43 9.20
C GLY A 92 -26.05 -2.29 10.24
N GLN A 93 -26.62 -2.55 11.42
CA GLN A 93 -26.72 -1.60 12.53
C GLN A 93 -25.61 -1.84 13.55
N LEU A 94 -25.25 -0.80 14.30
CA LEU A 94 -24.36 -0.96 15.45
C LEU A 94 -25.07 -1.72 16.57
N THR A 95 -24.38 -2.68 17.19
CA THR A 95 -24.93 -3.41 18.35
C THR A 95 -24.22 -3.05 19.64
N ARG A 96 -24.87 -3.30 20.78
CA ARG A 96 -24.28 -3.06 22.11
C ARG A 96 -22.87 -3.66 22.20
N GLY A 97 -21.92 -2.84 22.66
CA GLY A 97 -20.53 -3.24 22.82
C GLY A 97 -19.65 -2.98 21.59
N HIS A 98 -20.21 -2.39 20.51
CA HIS A 98 -19.40 -1.92 19.39
C HIS A 98 -18.28 -0.99 19.87
N ASP A 99 -17.18 -0.90 19.11
CA ASP A 99 -16.06 -0.05 19.48
C ASP A 99 -16.51 1.41 19.66
N SER A 100 -15.97 2.07 20.68
CA SER A 100 -16.44 3.39 21.16
C SER A 100 -16.25 4.53 20.15
N PHE A 101 -15.43 4.32 19.11
CA PHE A 101 -15.21 5.30 18.06
C PHE A 101 -16.33 5.34 17.00
N TRP A 102 -17.25 4.37 17.00
CA TRP A 102 -18.42 4.43 16.12
C TRP A 102 -19.46 5.41 16.66
N ASN A 103 -19.78 6.42 15.86
CA ASN A 103 -20.85 7.36 16.17
C ASN A 103 -22.21 6.74 15.81
N ALA A 104 -23.00 6.37 16.82
CA ALA A 104 -24.33 5.78 16.64
C ALA A 104 -25.36 6.68 15.93
N SER A 105 -25.08 7.97 15.80
CA SER A 105 -25.92 8.90 15.03
C SER A 105 -25.61 8.92 13.54
N ILE A 106 -24.56 8.23 13.09
CA ILE A 106 -24.14 8.16 11.68
C ILE A 106 -24.27 6.71 11.21
N ASN A 107 -24.93 6.51 10.06
CA ASN A 107 -24.97 5.20 9.41
C ASN A 107 -23.53 4.77 9.04
N PRO A 108 -23.01 3.67 9.59
CA PRO A 108 -21.61 3.28 9.40
C PRO A 108 -21.28 2.98 7.93
N ASN A 109 -22.26 2.54 7.13
CA ASN A 109 -22.07 2.28 5.70
C ASN A 109 -21.59 3.51 4.92
N LEU A 110 -21.93 4.72 5.37
CA LEU A 110 -21.50 5.98 4.74
C LEU A 110 -20.00 6.25 4.96
N LEU A 111 -19.42 5.69 6.02
CA LEU A 111 -18.02 5.91 6.44
C LEU A 111 -17.08 4.77 6.07
N THR A 112 -17.57 3.70 5.46
CA THR A 112 -16.78 2.47 5.26
C THR A 112 -16.68 2.06 3.79
N ILE A 113 -15.55 1.47 3.43
CA ILE A 113 -15.42 0.61 2.25
C ILE A 113 -15.34 -0.84 2.74
N ALA A 114 -16.18 -1.70 2.19
CA ALA A 114 -16.35 -3.08 2.64
C ALA A 114 -15.80 -4.07 1.61
N ILE A 115 -14.95 -4.99 2.10
CA ILE A 115 -14.34 -6.05 1.30
C ILE A 115 -14.81 -7.40 1.84
N GLU A 116 -15.55 -8.15 1.03
CA GLU A 116 -15.96 -9.53 1.32
C GLU A 116 -14.92 -10.54 0.84
N HIS A 117 -14.50 -11.43 1.74
CA HIS A 117 -13.62 -12.54 1.40
C HIS A 117 -14.46 -13.81 1.33
N CYS A 118 -14.50 -14.44 0.16
CA CYS A 118 -15.14 -15.74 0.00
C CYS A 118 -14.52 -16.78 0.95
N LYS A 119 -15.31 -17.21 1.95
CA LYS A 119 -14.94 -18.26 2.91
C LYS A 119 -15.98 -19.38 2.85
N PRO A 120 -15.60 -20.63 2.52
CA PRO A 120 -16.57 -21.73 2.37
C PRO A 120 -17.31 -22.13 3.66
N SER A 121 -16.66 -22.02 4.81
CA SER A 121 -17.21 -22.42 6.11
C SER A 121 -18.14 -21.34 6.66
N LEU A 122 -19.31 -21.75 7.16
CA LEU A 122 -20.36 -20.85 7.66
C LEU A 122 -19.96 -20.05 8.91
N ASP A 123 -18.86 -20.41 9.57
CA ASP A 123 -18.38 -19.77 10.80
C ASP A 123 -17.15 -18.87 10.56
N ASN A 124 -16.76 -18.66 9.30
CA ASN A 124 -15.57 -17.88 8.89
C ASN A 124 -14.22 -18.40 9.41
N SER A 125 -14.14 -19.68 9.78
CA SER A 125 -12.92 -20.32 10.30
C SER A 125 -11.82 -20.51 9.24
N ASP A 126 -12.15 -20.50 7.95
CA ASP A 126 -11.18 -20.70 6.88
C ASP A 126 -10.10 -19.60 6.88
N ALA A 127 -8.85 -20.00 6.72
CA ALA A 127 -7.78 -19.09 6.36
C ALA A 127 -7.94 -18.65 4.89
N LEU A 128 -7.48 -17.43 4.58
CA LEU A 128 -7.41 -16.99 3.18
C LEU A 128 -6.38 -17.82 2.41
N THR A 129 -6.68 -18.14 1.15
CA THR A 129 -5.70 -18.73 0.24
C THR A 129 -4.60 -17.71 -0.10
N GLY A 130 -3.46 -18.17 -0.63
CA GLY A 130 -2.38 -17.28 -1.07
C GLY A 130 -2.83 -16.18 -2.05
N PRO A 131 -3.53 -16.52 -3.16
CA PRO A 131 -4.04 -15.54 -4.11
C PRO A 131 -5.06 -14.56 -3.51
N GLN A 132 -6.00 -15.06 -2.68
CA GLN A 132 -7.00 -14.22 -2.02
C GLN A 132 -6.35 -13.25 -1.02
N GLN A 133 -5.37 -13.71 -0.25
CA GLN A 133 -4.61 -12.90 0.70
C GLN A 133 -3.84 -11.78 -0.02
N LEU A 134 -3.09 -12.10 -1.08
CA LEU A 134 -2.33 -11.11 -1.84
C LEU A 134 -3.25 -10.04 -2.44
N THR A 135 -4.36 -10.47 -3.06
CA THR A 135 -5.35 -9.56 -3.64
C THR A 135 -5.96 -8.65 -2.59
N SER A 136 -6.30 -9.21 -1.41
CA SER A 136 -6.80 -8.44 -0.27
C SER A 136 -5.81 -7.37 0.17
N PHE A 137 -4.55 -7.72 0.34
CA PHE A 137 -3.53 -6.80 0.84
C PHE A 137 -3.27 -5.64 -0.14
N VAL A 138 -3.17 -5.96 -1.43
CA VAL A 138 -3.03 -4.96 -2.49
C VAL A 138 -4.24 -4.04 -2.56
N LEU A 139 -5.46 -4.59 -2.44
CA LEU A 139 -6.69 -3.82 -2.47
C LEU A 139 -6.80 -2.90 -1.25
N VAL A 140 -6.55 -3.40 -0.04
CA VAL A 140 -6.56 -2.59 1.20
C VAL A 140 -5.58 -1.44 1.11
N HIS A 141 -4.34 -1.71 0.68
CA HIS A 141 -3.34 -0.67 0.47
C HIS A 141 -3.83 0.40 -0.53
N SER A 142 -4.34 -0.03 -1.68
CA SER A 142 -4.80 0.88 -2.74
C SER A 142 -5.98 1.74 -2.29
N ILE A 143 -6.96 1.17 -1.58
CA ILE A 143 -8.10 1.91 -1.00
C ILE A 143 -7.59 2.95 0.00
N CYS A 144 -6.68 2.55 0.89
CA CYS A 144 -6.14 3.46 1.90
C CYS A 144 -5.39 4.62 1.25
N GLN A 145 -4.62 4.39 0.18
CA GLN A 145 -3.97 5.46 -0.58
C GLN A 145 -4.97 6.38 -1.26
N ARG A 146 -6.00 5.84 -1.94
CA ARG A 146 -7.00 6.63 -2.66
C ARG A 146 -7.76 7.59 -1.74
N TRP A 147 -8.09 7.13 -0.54
CA TRP A 147 -8.96 7.87 0.39
C TRP A 147 -8.24 8.50 1.58
N GLY A 148 -6.92 8.32 1.70
CA GLY A 148 -6.14 8.79 2.84
C GLY A 148 -6.55 8.11 4.16
N ILE A 149 -7.01 6.86 4.10
CA ILE A 149 -7.37 6.08 5.29
C ILE A 149 -6.08 5.60 5.98
N PRO A 150 -5.93 5.76 7.31
CA PRO A 150 -4.73 5.28 8.01
C PRO A 150 -4.51 3.77 7.84
N MET A 151 -3.33 3.37 7.37
CA MET A 151 -2.93 1.96 7.19
C MET A 151 -2.54 1.29 8.52
N ARG A 152 -3.48 1.24 9.45
CA ARG A 152 -3.32 0.67 10.80
C ARG A 152 -4.66 0.19 11.34
N ARG A 153 -4.66 -0.41 12.53
CA ARG A 153 -5.88 -0.74 13.26
C ARG A 153 -6.75 0.51 13.44
N ALA A 154 -8.06 0.34 13.25
CA ALA A 154 -9.03 1.42 13.32
C ALA A 154 -9.12 2.06 14.71
N ASP A 155 -9.33 3.37 14.73
CA ASP A 155 -9.70 4.15 15.91
C ASP A 155 -10.63 5.32 15.54
N ALA A 156 -10.79 6.30 16.44
CA ALA A 156 -11.61 7.50 16.22
C ALA A 156 -11.22 8.35 15.00
N THR A 157 -10.02 8.18 14.45
CA THR A 157 -9.51 8.93 13.31
C THR A 157 -9.67 8.20 11.98
N GLY A 158 -9.84 6.87 11.99
CA GLY A 158 -9.97 6.03 10.81
C GLY A 158 -9.18 4.74 10.94
N GLY A 159 -9.18 3.92 9.91
CA GLY A 159 -8.28 2.77 9.76
C GLY A 159 -8.97 1.49 9.32
N ILE A 160 -8.37 0.35 9.63
CA ILE A 160 -8.79 -0.96 9.12
C ILE A 160 -9.26 -1.83 10.29
N THR A 161 -10.44 -2.45 10.16
CA THR A 161 -10.99 -3.37 11.16
C THR A 161 -11.92 -4.41 10.53
N GLY A 162 -12.46 -5.31 11.33
CA GLY A 162 -13.46 -6.31 10.92
C GLY A 162 -14.88 -5.89 11.26
N HIS A 163 -15.86 -6.60 10.71
CA HIS A 163 -17.29 -6.38 11.01
C HIS A 163 -17.61 -6.52 12.51
N PHE A 164 -16.85 -7.36 13.23
CA PHE A 164 -16.96 -7.53 14.69
C PHE A 164 -16.87 -6.21 15.48
N SER A 165 -16.22 -5.18 14.93
CA SER A 165 -16.06 -3.86 15.56
C SER A 165 -17.39 -3.09 15.64
N LEU A 166 -18.28 -3.31 14.67
CA LEU A 166 -19.58 -2.66 14.53
C LEU A 166 -20.70 -3.49 15.15
N ASP A 167 -20.64 -4.82 14.98
CA ASP A 167 -21.64 -5.77 15.45
C ASP A 167 -20.97 -6.93 16.21
N PRO A 168 -20.48 -6.70 17.44
CA PRO A 168 -19.88 -7.74 18.26
C PRO A 168 -20.87 -8.79 18.77
N ILE A 169 -22.17 -8.64 18.55
CA ILE A 169 -23.17 -9.63 18.97
C ILE A 169 -23.38 -10.66 17.86
N ASN A 170 -23.78 -10.21 16.67
CA ASN A 170 -24.16 -11.10 15.56
C ASN A 170 -23.02 -11.34 14.57
N ARG A 171 -21.95 -10.54 14.61
CA ARG A 171 -20.81 -10.60 13.68
C ARG A 171 -19.47 -10.64 14.41
N SER A 172 -19.46 -11.10 15.67
CA SER A 172 -18.26 -11.27 16.52
C SER A 172 -17.11 -12.03 15.86
N ARG A 173 -17.41 -12.93 14.93
CA ARG A 173 -16.44 -13.76 14.20
C ARG A 173 -16.19 -13.30 12.77
N CYS A 174 -16.63 -12.12 12.35
CA CYS A 174 -16.42 -11.64 10.98
C CYS A 174 -15.29 -10.58 10.97
N PRO A 175 -14.18 -10.78 10.21
CA PRO A 175 -13.97 -11.73 9.10
C PRO A 175 -13.44 -13.12 9.49
N GLY A 176 -13.27 -13.40 10.79
CA GLY A 176 -12.85 -14.70 11.30
C GLY A 176 -11.35 -14.86 11.22
N ASN A 177 -10.88 -16.01 10.71
CA ASN A 177 -9.45 -16.26 10.54
C ASN A 177 -8.86 -15.40 9.40
N TYR A 178 -8.56 -14.15 9.70
CA TYR A 178 -7.93 -13.18 8.80
C TYR A 178 -6.48 -12.93 9.24
N PRO A 179 -5.50 -12.93 8.32
CA PRO A 179 -4.08 -12.84 8.68
C PRO A 179 -3.65 -11.39 8.97
N TRP A 180 -4.16 -10.80 10.06
CA TRP A 180 -3.94 -9.41 10.45
C TRP A 180 -2.46 -9.00 10.53
N GLU A 181 -1.63 -9.80 11.20
CA GLU A 181 -0.20 -9.47 11.35
C GLU A 181 0.52 -9.45 10.00
N ARG A 182 0.16 -10.34 9.07
CA ARG A 182 0.70 -10.31 7.70
C ARG A 182 0.23 -9.10 6.92
N LEU A 183 -1.00 -8.63 7.13
CA LEU A 183 -1.48 -7.39 6.55
C LEU A 183 -0.66 -6.20 7.07
N TRP A 184 -0.39 -6.13 8.38
CA TRP A 184 0.40 -5.05 8.96
C TRP A 184 1.83 -5.04 8.41
N THR A 185 2.49 -6.19 8.36
CA THR A 185 3.82 -6.30 7.71
C THR A 185 3.77 -5.83 6.25
N PHE A 186 2.77 -6.27 5.49
CA PHE A 186 2.63 -5.86 4.08
C PHE A 186 2.43 -4.35 3.94
N LEU A 187 1.62 -3.72 4.80
CA LEU A 187 1.35 -2.29 4.74
C LEU A 187 2.54 -1.45 5.23
N GLU A 188 3.26 -1.93 6.25
CA GLU A 188 4.50 -1.31 6.71
C GLU A 188 5.57 -1.30 5.61
N ASP A 189 5.72 -2.42 4.88
CA ASP A 189 6.63 -2.52 3.72
C ASP A 189 6.31 -1.52 2.60
N LYS A 190 5.06 -1.03 2.53
CA LYS A 190 4.58 -0.08 1.52
C LYS A 190 4.45 1.36 2.04
N LYS A 191 4.70 1.60 3.33
CA LYS A 191 4.61 2.93 3.91
C LYS A 191 5.74 3.80 3.36
N MET A 192 5.39 4.96 2.81
CA MET A 192 6.38 5.98 2.50
C MET A 192 6.93 6.54 3.81
N LEU A 193 8.24 6.41 4.00
CA LEU A 193 8.94 6.89 5.18
C LEU A 193 8.86 8.42 5.29
N ASP A 194 8.78 8.91 6.53
CA ASP A 194 8.84 10.33 6.87
C ASP A 194 9.89 10.58 7.98
N LEU A 195 10.21 11.85 8.26
CA LEU A 195 11.24 12.21 9.24
C LEU A 195 10.85 11.91 10.70
N ASN A 196 9.59 11.62 10.99
CA ASN A 196 9.14 11.20 12.32
C ASN A 196 9.27 9.68 12.52
N ASP A 197 9.58 8.92 11.48
CA ASP A 197 9.80 7.48 11.60
C ASP A 197 10.94 7.18 12.59
N PRO A 198 10.74 6.25 13.56
CA PRO A 198 11.70 6.01 14.63
C PRO A 198 13.10 5.63 14.15
N VAL A 199 13.22 4.96 13.01
CA VAL A 199 14.51 4.58 12.42
C VAL A 199 15.07 5.74 11.61
N VAL A 200 14.25 6.39 10.79
CA VAL A 200 14.68 7.51 9.93
C VAL A 200 15.26 8.67 10.73
N ARG A 201 14.57 9.09 11.80
CA ARG A 201 14.97 10.25 12.62
C ARG A 201 16.35 10.12 13.28
N LEU A 202 16.89 8.90 13.36
CA LEU A 202 18.25 8.65 13.88
C LEU A 202 19.34 9.06 12.88
N PHE A 203 18.99 9.16 11.60
CA PHE A 203 19.96 9.37 10.52
C PHE A 203 19.63 10.57 9.63
N PHE A 204 18.39 11.05 9.62
CA PHE A 204 17.95 12.12 8.74
C PHE A 204 17.29 13.27 9.50
N THR A 205 17.47 14.47 8.95
CA THR A 205 16.84 15.72 9.38
C THR A 205 16.25 16.44 8.17
N ASP A 206 15.40 17.44 8.42
CA ASP A 206 14.90 18.30 7.35
C ASP A 206 16.07 19.08 6.72
N GLY A 207 16.26 18.91 5.42
CA GLY A 207 17.26 19.64 4.64
C GLY A 207 16.76 20.98 4.10
N GLY A 208 15.47 21.28 4.27
CA GLY A 208 14.78 22.39 3.63
C GLY A 208 14.32 22.05 2.21
N HIS A 209 13.31 22.77 1.70
CA HIS A 209 12.80 22.64 0.33
C HIS A 209 12.42 21.20 -0.09
N GLY A 210 11.90 20.41 0.85
CA GLY A 210 11.49 19.02 0.59
C GLY A 210 12.64 18.02 0.47
N THR A 211 13.86 18.40 0.88
CA THR A 211 15.03 17.54 0.89
C THR A 211 15.27 16.92 2.27
N TRP A 212 15.98 15.79 2.31
CA TRP A 212 16.42 15.17 3.56
C TRP A 212 17.93 15.28 3.68
N ARG A 213 18.41 15.76 4.83
CA ARG A 213 19.84 15.79 5.17
C ARG A 213 20.20 14.59 6.02
N CYS A 214 21.04 13.71 5.49
CA CYS A 214 21.62 12.58 6.21
C CYS A 214 22.68 13.06 7.22
N LYS A 215 22.89 12.31 8.30
CA LYS A 215 23.88 12.61 9.36
C LYS A 215 25.33 12.72 8.85
N ASN A 216 25.62 12.14 7.67
CA ASN A 216 26.93 12.25 7.02
C ASN A 216 27.03 13.47 6.08
N GLY A 217 26.04 14.37 6.10
CA GLY A 217 26.01 15.61 5.33
C GLY A 217 25.40 15.49 3.94
N VAL A 218 25.11 14.28 3.46
CA VAL A 218 24.52 14.04 2.13
C VAL A 218 23.07 14.51 2.09
N ILE A 219 22.69 15.15 0.98
CA ILE A 219 21.33 15.59 0.70
C ILE A 219 20.67 14.62 -0.27
N LEU A 220 19.52 14.07 0.13
CA LEU A 220 18.60 13.37 -0.76
C LEU A 220 17.46 14.30 -1.14
N GLN A 221 17.08 14.26 -2.42
CA GLN A 221 16.06 15.14 -2.96
C GLN A 221 15.28 14.48 -4.11
N GLY A 222 14.21 15.16 -4.54
CA GLY A 222 13.48 14.83 -5.77
C GLY A 222 12.96 13.39 -5.85
N ALA A 223 13.07 12.83 -7.06
CA ALA A 223 12.55 11.49 -7.37
C ALA A 223 13.34 10.39 -6.64
N ASN A 224 14.66 10.55 -6.48
CA ASN A 224 15.49 9.60 -5.75
C ASN A 224 15.13 9.56 -4.25
N LEU A 225 14.87 10.71 -3.61
CA LEU A 225 14.35 10.75 -2.24
C LEU A 225 12.98 10.07 -2.15
N THR A 226 12.09 10.35 -3.10
CA THR A 226 10.76 9.74 -3.15
C THR A 226 10.86 8.21 -3.26
N PHE A 227 11.72 7.72 -4.15
CA PHE A 227 12.00 6.30 -4.31
C PHE A 227 12.59 5.70 -3.03
N TYR A 228 13.63 6.33 -2.46
CA TYR A 228 14.26 5.90 -1.21
C TYR A 228 13.23 5.76 -0.08
N ARG A 229 12.38 6.77 0.11
CA ARG A 229 11.32 6.77 1.14
C ARG A 229 10.25 5.71 0.92
N SER A 230 9.94 5.38 -0.33
CA SER A 230 8.83 4.48 -0.68
C SER A 230 9.23 3.00 -0.71
N HIS A 231 10.53 2.70 -0.61
CA HIS A 231 11.06 1.33 -0.76
C HIS A 231 11.96 0.95 0.42
N GLY A 232 11.58 1.37 1.64
CA GLY A 232 12.22 0.96 2.89
C GLY A 232 13.48 1.75 3.30
N GLY A 233 13.90 2.73 2.50
CA GLY A 233 14.91 3.73 2.84
C GLY A 233 16.17 3.16 3.50
N PRO A 234 16.53 3.60 4.74
CA PRO A 234 17.74 3.16 5.40
C PRO A 234 17.77 1.66 5.70
N SER A 235 16.61 1.02 5.91
CA SER A 235 16.52 -0.42 6.21
C SER A 235 16.87 -1.30 5.01
N ILE A 236 16.60 -0.84 3.79
CA ILE A 236 16.90 -1.58 2.55
C ILE A 236 18.19 -1.09 1.90
N PHE A 237 18.33 0.21 1.69
CA PHE A 237 19.44 0.78 0.91
C PHE A 237 20.64 1.19 1.77
N GLY A 238 20.46 1.33 3.09
CA GLY A 238 21.43 1.98 3.96
C GLY A 238 21.50 3.48 3.71
N LEU A 239 22.52 4.15 4.26
CA LEU A 239 22.67 5.60 4.15
C LEU A 239 23.18 6.01 2.76
N PRO A 240 22.75 7.18 2.24
CA PRO A 240 23.30 7.73 1.01
C PRO A 240 24.76 8.13 1.24
N LEU A 241 25.62 7.85 0.27
CA LEU A 241 27.07 8.01 0.38
C LEU A 241 27.59 9.25 -0.32
N ALA A 242 26.81 9.79 -1.27
CA ALA A 242 27.11 11.00 -1.99
C ALA A 242 25.80 11.70 -2.40
N ASN A 243 25.89 13.01 -2.67
CA ASN A 243 24.81 13.74 -3.33
C ASN A 243 24.56 13.16 -4.73
N GLU A 244 23.46 13.57 -5.36
CA GLU A 244 23.11 13.15 -6.72
C GLU A 244 24.27 13.36 -7.71
N ILE A 245 24.66 12.28 -8.38
CA ILE A 245 25.66 12.26 -9.44
C ILE A 245 24.90 12.41 -10.75
N HIS A 246 25.12 13.53 -11.44
CA HIS A 246 24.55 13.80 -12.76
C HIS A 246 25.55 13.43 -13.86
N LEU A 247 25.07 12.75 -14.89
CA LEU A 247 25.90 12.38 -16.03
C LEU A 247 25.86 13.49 -17.09
N PRO A 248 27.00 14.04 -17.53
CA PRO A 248 27.02 15.09 -18.54
C PRO A 248 26.33 14.68 -19.85
N GLN A 249 26.45 13.40 -20.24
CA GLN A 249 25.82 12.87 -21.45
C GLN A 249 24.30 12.69 -21.34
N TYR A 250 23.77 12.59 -20.12
CA TYR A 250 22.35 12.37 -19.84
C TYR A 250 21.91 13.31 -18.71
N PRO A 251 21.76 14.62 -19.02
CA PRO A 251 21.58 15.66 -17.99
C PRO A 251 20.29 15.51 -17.18
N ASN A 252 19.29 14.77 -17.70
CA ASN A 252 18.03 14.48 -17.01
C ASN A 252 18.10 13.18 -16.17
N THR A 253 19.29 12.74 -15.80
CA THR A 253 19.52 11.58 -14.94
C THR A 253 20.23 11.98 -13.65
N ALA A 254 19.98 11.24 -12.58
CA ALA A 254 20.60 11.46 -11.29
C ALA A 254 20.79 10.14 -10.56
N ILE A 255 22.02 9.86 -10.11
CA ILE A 255 22.37 8.61 -9.43
C ILE A 255 22.74 8.91 -7.99
N VAL A 256 22.17 8.16 -7.06
CA VAL A 256 22.49 8.22 -5.63
C VAL A 256 23.10 6.89 -5.20
N PRO A 257 24.41 6.86 -4.93
CA PRO A 257 25.02 5.74 -4.23
C PRO A 257 24.57 5.69 -2.78
N CYS A 258 24.08 4.53 -2.35
CA CYS A 258 23.78 4.18 -0.98
C CYS A 258 24.71 3.04 -0.52
N GLU A 259 24.79 2.79 0.78
CA GLU A 259 25.64 1.72 1.34
C GLU A 259 25.39 0.34 0.72
N ARG A 260 24.16 0.06 0.27
CA ARG A 260 23.75 -1.25 -0.27
C ARG A 260 23.12 -1.20 -1.66
N ALA A 261 23.07 -0.04 -2.31
CA ALA A 261 22.41 0.09 -3.60
C ALA A 261 22.89 1.32 -4.39
N LEU A 262 22.65 1.30 -5.70
CA LEU A 262 22.75 2.47 -6.57
C LEU A 262 21.34 2.80 -7.07
N ILE A 263 20.74 3.86 -6.54
CA ILE A 263 19.43 4.34 -6.98
C ILE A 263 19.64 5.29 -8.15
N ALA A 264 18.90 5.11 -9.23
CA ALA A 264 18.93 5.97 -10.40
C ALA A 264 17.55 6.57 -10.67
N TYR A 265 17.51 7.88 -10.94
CA TYR A 265 16.45 8.53 -11.69
C TYR A 265 16.88 8.59 -13.16
N ASP A 266 16.10 7.95 -14.02
CA ASP A 266 16.30 7.87 -15.46
C ASP A 266 14.94 7.65 -16.15
N PRO A 267 14.17 8.73 -16.35
CA PRO A 267 12.80 8.64 -16.87
C PRO A 267 12.74 8.12 -18.30
N GLU A 268 13.82 8.30 -19.07
CA GLU A 268 13.90 7.95 -20.49
C GLU A 268 14.64 6.62 -20.74
N ARG A 269 15.06 5.91 -19.68
CA ARG A 269 15.76 4.63 -19.76
C ARG A 269 17.04 4.70 -20.61
N LYS A 270 17.82 5.78 -20.45
CA LYS A 270 19.07 6.03 -21.18
C LYS A 270 20.30 5.39 -20.55
N ILE A 271 20.30 5.16 -19.23
CA ILE A 271 21.47 4.61 -18.51
C ILE A 271 21.33 3.14 -18.17
N ASP A 272 20.09 2.65 -18.00
CA ASP A 272 19.77 1.26 -17.74
C ASP A 272 18.29 0.96 -18.08
N SER A 273 17.91 -0.31 -18.15
CA SER A 273 16.56 -0.75 -18.52
C SER A 273 16.09 -2.00 -17.76
N PRO A 274 16.03 -1.96 -16.41
CA PRO A 274 15.46 -3.07 -15.64
C PRO A 274 13.95 -3.24 -15.91
N PRO A 275 13.39 -4.46 -15.77
CA PRO A 275 11.98 -4.78 -16.03
C PRO A 275 11.06 -4.29 -14.90
N ILE A 276 11.05 -2.98 -14.66
CA ILE A 276 10.28 -2.28 -13.63
C ILE A 276 9.61 -1.05 -14.24
N HIS A 277 8.45 -0.63 -13.72
CA HIS A 277 7.78 0.59 -14.13
C HIS A 277 8.23 1.81 -13.31
N GLY A 278 8.18 3.01 -13.91
CA GLY A 278 8.50 4.27 -13.24
C GLY A 278 9.89 4.83 -13.60
N PRO A 279 10.19 6.07 -13.18
CA PRO A 279 11.41 6.77 -13.58
C PRO A 279 12.61 6.50 -12.66
N CYS A 280 12.38 5.89 -11.48
CA CYS A 280 13.44 5.52 -10.55
C CYS A 280 13.56 4.00 -10.42
N TYR A 281 14.78 3.49 -10.30
CA TYR A 281 15.07 2.07 -10.15
C TYR A 281 16.48 1.85 -9.57
N LEU A 282 16.83 0.59 -9.28
CA LEU A 282 18.18 0.20 -8.91
C LEU A 282 18.99 -0.15 -10.17
N LEU A 283 20.20 0.40 -10.30
CA LEU A 283 21.10 0.03 -11.40
C LEU A 283 21.55 -1.43 -11.28
N HIS A 284 21.72 -2.10 -12.41
CA HIS A 284 22.46 -3.36 -12.45
C HIS A 284 23.88 -3.15 -11.91
N ILE A 285 24.28 -3.98 -10.95
CA ILE A 285 25.58 -3.87 -10.26
C ILE A 285 26.65 -4.76 -10.87
N ASP A 286 26.24 -5.74 -11.67
CA ASP A 286 27.08 -6.75 -12.31
C ASP A 286 27.36 -6.43 -13.80
N SER A 287 26.72 -5.38 -14.33
CA SER A 287 26.90 -4.92 -15.70
C SER A 287 26.67 -3.40 -15.82
N GLY A 288 27.00 -2.85 -17.00
CA GLY A 288 26.69 -1.47 -17.36
C GLY A 288 27.28 -0.41 -16.43
N LEU A 289 26.55 0.69 -16.25
CA LEU A 289 27.02 1.84 -15.49
C LEU A 289 27.16 1.55 -13.99
N GLY A 290 26.27 0.75 -13.41
CA GLY A 290 26.35 0.44 -11.99
C GLY A 290 27.63 -0.33 -11.65
N GLN A 291 28.01 -1.32 -12.46
CA GLN A 291 29.29 -2.01 -12.34
C GLN A 291 30.48 -1.04 -12.47
N GLN A 292 30.46 -0.14 -13.45
CA GLN A 292 31.53 0.85 -13.66
C GLN A 292 31.72 1.76 -12.45
N LEU A 293 30.63 2.25 -11.84
CA LEU A 293 30.68 3.09 -10.64
C LEU A 293 31.25 2.32 -9.43
N LEU A 294 30.89 1.04 -9.27
CA LEU A 294 31.43 0.19 -8.21
C LEU A 294 32.93 -0.08 -8.40
N LEU A 295 33.37 -0.31 -9.65
CA LEU A 295 34.78 -0.51 -9.99
C LEU A 295 35.61 0.77 -9.76
N GLN A 296 35.10 1.93 -10.18
CA GLN A 296 35.77 3.22 -9.94
C GLN A 296 35.99 3.47 -8.45
N ARG A 297 34.98 3.21 -7.62
CA ARG A 297 35.08 3.35 -6.17
C ARG A 297 36.10 2.37 -5.57
N SER A 298 36.08 1.12 -6.00
CA SER A 298 37.04 0.10 -5.55
C SER A 298 38.48 0.49 -5.92
N ASN A 299 38.71 0.97 -7.13
CA ASN A 299 40.02 1.41 -7.60
C ASN A 299 40.55 2.63 -6.82
N ALA A 300 39.68 3.60 -6.51
CA ALA A 300 40.06 4.75 -5.68
C ALA A 300 40.49 4.33 -4.26
N LEU A 301 39.80 3.36 -3.68
CA LEU A 301 40.15 2.80 -2.37
C LEU A 301 41.49 2.06 -2.42
N ILE A 302 41.69 1.20 -3.43
CA ILE A 302 42.95 0.49 -3.64
C ILE A 302 44.10 1.48 -3.77
N HIS A 303 43.94 2.51 -4.60
CA HIS A 303 44.97 3.54 -4.76
C HIS A 303 45.31 4.24 -3.44
N THR A 304 44.29 4.65 -2.67
CA THR A 304 44.48 5.28 -1.35
C THR A 304 45.24 4.37 -0.38
N LEU A 305 44.90 3.08 -0.34
CA LEU A 305 45.56 2.11 0.51
C LEU A 305 47.01 1.86 0.08
N SER A 306 47.26 1.76 -1.23
CA SER A 306 48.61 1.64 -1.78
C SER A 306 49.48 2.85 -1.40
N THR A 307 48.96 4.08 -1.51
CA THR A 307 49.69 5.29 -1.09
C THR A 307 50.04 5.26 0.40
N LYS A 308 49.09 4.88 1.26
CA LYS A 308 49.34 4.76 2.72
C LYS A 308 50.38 3.69 3.03
N LEU A 309 50.33 2.54 2.34
CA LEU A 309 51.29 1.47 2.52
C LEU A 309 52.71 1.91 2.14
N THR A 310 52.85 2.62 1.01
CA THR A 310 54.14 3.21 0.60
C THR A 310 54.67 4.19 1.66
N GLN A 311 53.82 5.06 2.21
CA GLN A 311 54.21 5.98 3.28
C GLN A 311 54.69 5.26 4.55
N ILE A 312 54.01 4.18 4.97
CA ILE A 312 54.42 3.38 6.12
C ILE A 312 55.80 2.75 5.88
N HIS A 313 56.03 2.19 4.69
CA HIS A 313 57.34 1.63 4.34
C HIS A 313 58.46 2.66 4.43
N THR A 314 58.25 3.84 3.85
CA THR A 314 59.25 4.93 3.91
C THR A 314 59.53 5.40 5.34
N LEU A 315 58.54 5.38 6.23
CA LEU A 315 58.72 5.74 7.65
C LEU A 315 59.39 4.63 8.46
N SER A 316 59.27 3.36 8.06
CA SER A 316 59.89 2.21 8.74
C SER A 316 61.36 1.97 8.36
N GLU A 317 61.83 2.62 7.29
CA GLU A 317 63.23 2.57 6.82
C GLU A 317 64.11 3.69 7.42
N ILE A 318 63.55 4.51 8.31
CA ILE A 318 64.23 5.56 9.09
C ILE A 318 64.45 5.06 10.53
#